data_AF-A0AAV8WHB4-F1
#
_entry.id   AF-A0AAV8WHB4-F1
#
_cell.length_a   1.000
_cell.length_b   1.000
_cell.length_c   1.000
_cell.angle_alpha   90.00
_cell.angle_beta   90.00
_cell.angle_gamma   90.00
#
_symmetry.space_group_name_H-M   'P 1'
#
loop_
_entity.id
_entity.type
_entity.pdbx_description
1 polymer ?
#
loop_
_entity_poly.entity_id
_entity_poly.type
_entity_poly.pdbx_seq_one_letter_code
_entity_poly.pdbx_strand_id
1 'polypeptide(L)'
;MDVKIATMDQPQKVSRPMKFPYTFSAKIAQFPFKFYLKNQWIWRYYAISVVVCLPVFKAISNLANSPENVAKWAEIRRREAAEHH
;
A
#
# COMPACT_ATOMS: atom_id res chain seq x y z
N MET A 1 -18.38 35.50 31.23
CA MET A 1 -18.32 35.36 29.76
C MET A 1 -17.46 34.14 29.51
N ASP A 2 -18.02 32.96 29.71
CA ASP A 2 -17.24 31.72 29.78
C ASP A 2 -17.81 30.73 28.77
N VAL A 3 -17.59 31.11 27.52
CA VAL A 3 -17.02 30.27 26.47
C VAL A 3 -17.32 28.77 26.65
N LYS A 4 -18.53 28.37 26.24
CA LYS A 4 -18.89 26.98 25.95
C LYS A 4 -18.22 26.49 24.65
N ILE A 5 -16.88 26.46 24.61
CA ILE A 5 -16.09 25.88 23.51
C ILE A 5 -15.48 24.57 24.00
N ALA A 6 -16.25 23.48 24.00
CA ALA A 6 -15.68 22.15 24.25
C ALA A 6 -16.53 20.95 23.77
N THR A 7 -17.51 21.12 22.87
CA THR A 7 -18.33 19.98 22.39
C THR A 7 -18.61 19.98 20.89
N MET A 8 -17.68 20.51 20.09
CA MET A 8 -17.71 20.34 18.64
C MET A 8 -16.75 19.22 18.26
N ASP A 9 -17.27 18.23 17.57
CA ASP A 9 -16.58 17.11 16.91
C ASP A 9 -16.45 15.78 17.68
N GLN A 10 -17.58 15.23 18.10
CA GLN A 10 -17.71 13.77 18.17
C GLN A 10 -18.31 13.31 16.84
N PRO A 11 -17.64 12.46 16.04
CA PRO A 11 -18.20 12.00 14.76
C PRO A 11 -19.50 11.25 15.06
N GLN A 12 -20.61 11.83 14.61
CA GLN A 12 -21.94 11.25 14.77
C GLN A 12 -21.90 9.85 14.17
N LYS A 13 -22.01 8.82 15.02
CA LYS A 13 -22.16 7.43 14.55
C LYS A 13 -23.41 7.39 13.69
N VAL A 14 -23.21 7.21 12.38
CA VAL A 14 -24.29 7.07 11.40
C VAL A 14 -25.19 5.94 11.88
N SER A 15 -26.37 6.33 12.40
CA SER A 15 -27.24 5.46 13.21
C SER A 15 -27.84 4.31 12.42
N ARG A 16 -27.71 4.30 11.09
CA ARG A 16 -28.09 3.18 10.24
C ARG A 16 -27.29 3.14 8.93
N PRO A 17 -26.27 2.28 8.79
CA PRO A 17 -25.65 2.06 7.50
C PRO A 17 -26.65 1.50 6.48
N MET A 18 -26.56 1.96 5.23
CA MET A 18 -27.36 1.48 4.10
C MET A 18 -27.21 -0.04 3.92
N LYS A 19 -28.32 -0.79 3.78
CA LYS A 19 -28.28 -2.25 3.64
C LYS A 19 -27.58 -2.74 2.36
N PHE A 20 -27.72 -1.99 1.26
CA PHE A 20 -27.08 -2.28 -0.03
C PHE A 20 -26.36 -1.02 -0.54
N PRO A 21 -25.07 -0.85 -0.24
CA PRO A 21 -24.30 0.24 -0.79
C PRO A 21 -24.06 0.07 -2.29
N TYR A 22 -24.63 0.96 -3.10
CA TYR A 22 -24.44 0.98 -4.56
C TYR A 22 -23.15 1.69 -4.99
N THR A 23 -22.60 2.54 -4.12
CA THR A 23 -21.32 3.22 -4.35
C THR A 23 -20.17 2.47 -3.71
N PHE A 24 -19.01 2.48 -4.38
CA PHE A 24 -17.82 1.80 -3.91
C PHE A 24 -17.32 2.36 -2.56
N SER A 25 -17.42 3.68 -2.37
CA SER A 25 -17.11 4.34 -1.10
C SER A 25 -18.00 3.87 0.05
N ALA A 26 -19.30 3.68 -0.19
CA ALA A 26 -20.23 3.17 0.83
C ALA A 26 -19.97 1.69 1.17
N LYS A 27 -19.54 0.87 0.19
CA LYS A 27 -19.11 -0.52 0.43
C LYS A 27 -17.90 -0.58 1.35
N ILE A 28 -16.91 0.29 1.12
CA ILE A 28 -15.71 0.39 1.97
C ILE A 28 -16.10 0.85 3.38
N ALA A 29 -16.87 1.94 3.52
CA ALA A 29 -17.24 2.48 4.82
C ALA A 29 -18.00 1.47 5.71
N GLN A 30 -18.75 0.57 5.10
CA GLN A 30 -19.51 -0.48 5.79
C GLN A 30 -18.74 -1.79 5.98
N PHE A 31 -17.59 -1.96 5.32
CA PHE A 31 -16.80 -3.16 5.45
C PHE A 31 -16.17 -3.22 6.85
N PRO A 32 -16.34 -4.31 7.61
CA PRO A 32 -15.85 -4.39 8.97
C PRO A 32 -14.33 -4.65 9.01
N PHE A 33 -13.53 -3.69 8.55
CA PHE A 33 -12.07 -3.77 8.49
C PHE A 33 -11.46 -4.15 9.84
N LYS A 34 -11.94 -3.55 10.93
CA LYS A 34 -11.45 -3.83 12.29
C LYS A 34 -11.67 -5.28 12.72
N PHE A 35 -12.75 -5.92 12.25
CA PHE A 35 -13.03 -7.33 12.57
C PHE A 35 -12.07 -8.25 11.80
N TYR A 36 -11.90 -8.02 10.50
CA TYR A 36 -11.00 -8.84 9.67
C TYR A 36 -9.52 -8.70 10.08
N LEU A 37 -9.06 -7.50 10.41
CA LEU A 37 -7.69 -7.27 10.89
C LEU A 37 -7.42 -7.94 12.25
N LYS A 38 -8.44 -8.06 13.11
CA LYS A 38 -8.29 -8.69 14.43
C LYS A 38 -8.43 -10.20 14.38
N ASN A 39 -9.40 -10.75 13.66
CA ASN A 39 -9.70 -12.18 13.67
C ASN A 39 -8.89 -12.99 12.65
N GLN A 40 -8.51 -12.41 11.51
CA GLN A 40 -7.72 -13.14 10.53
C GLN A 40 -6.24 -12.86 10.71
N TRP A 41 -5.51 -13.92 11.10
CA TRP A 41 -4.06 -13.93 11.17
C TRP A 41 -3.39 -13.53 9.85
N ILE A 42 -3.99 -13.88 8.71
CA ILE A 42 -3.45 -13.58 7.37
C ILE A 42 -3.15 -12.10 7.17
N TRP A 43 -4.03 -11.19 7.61
CA TRP A 43 -3.84 -9.76 7.41
C TRP A 43 -2.70 -9.21 8.28
N ARG A 44 -2.48 -9.80 9.46
CA ARG A 44 -1.36 -9.43 10.34
C ARG A 44 -0.03 -9.84 9.71
N TYR A 45 0.08 -11.10 9.28
CA TYR A 45 1.30 -11.60 8.66
C TYR A 45 1.55 -10.98 7.28
N TYR A 46 0.50 -10.68 6.51
CA TYR A 46 0.63 -9.99 5.24
C TYR A 46 1.23 -8.59 5.44
N ALA A 47 0.69 -7.79 6.36
CA ALA A 47 1.22 -6.47 6.65
C ALA A 47 2.70 -6.52 7.10
N ILE A 48 3.04 -7.48 7.98
CA ILE A 48 4.43 -7.69 8.43
C ILE A 48 5.33 -8.11 7.24
N SER A 49 4.87 -9.04 6.41
CA SER A 49 5.64 -9.51 5.25
C SER A 49 5.91 -8.40 4.26
N VAL A 50 4.96 -7.51 4.00
CA VAL A 50 5.15 -6.36 3.11
C VAL A 50 6.24 -5.45 3.69
N VAL A 51 6.19 -5.15 4.98
CA VAL A 51 7.20 -4.32 5.66
C VAL A 51 8.59 -4.96 5.60
N VAL A 52 8.70 -6.28 5.80
CA VAL A 52 9.97 -7.02 5.75
C VAL A 52 10.49 -7.15 4.32
N CYS A 53 9.62 -7.29 3.33
CA CYS A 53 10.00 -7.39 1.93
C CYS A 53 10.48 -6.06 1.35
N LEU A 54 9.99 -4.91 1.82
CA LEU A 54 10.41 -3.59 1.34
C LEU A 54 11.94 -3.37 1.35
N PRO A 55 12.69 -3.62 2.44
CA PRO A 55 14.14 -3.48 2.44
C PRO A 55 14.83 -4.52 1.54
N VAL A 56 14.28 -5.73 1.43
CA VAL A 56 14.81 -6.79 0.55
C VAL A 56 14.73 -6.34 -0.92
N PHE A 57 13.56 -5.86 -1.35
CA PHE A 57 13.38 -5.34 -2.70
C PHE A 57 14.19 -4.08 -2.95
N LYS A 58 14.35 -3.20 -1.96
CA LYS A 58 15.24 -2.03 -2.06
C LYS A 58 16.69 -2.46 -2.28
N ALA A 59 17.17 -3.46 -1.55
CA ALA A 59 18.54 -3.97 -1.70
C ALA A 59 18.76 -4.56 -3.10
N ILE A 60 17.82 -5.36 -3.59
CA ILE A 60 17.85 -5.91 -4.96
C ILE A 60 17.81 -4.80 -6.01
N SER A 61 16.93 -3.81 -5.83
CA SER A 61 16.79 -2.68 -6.75
C SER A 61 18.06 -1.83 -6.80
N ASN A 62 18.70 -1.58 -5.66
CA ASN A 62 19.96 -0.85 -5.60
C ASN A 62 21.11 -1.63 -6.27
N LEU A 63 21.17 -2.96 -6.11
CA LEU A 63 22.17 -3.80 -6.75
C LEU A 63 21.97 -3.85 -8.28
N ALA A 64 20.72 -3.97 -8.72
CA ALA A 64 20.37 -3.97 -10.14
C ALA A 64 20.73 -2.64 -10.82
N ASN A 65 20.51 -1.51 -10.13
CA ASN A 65 20.83 -0.17 -10.63
C ASN A 65 22.26 0.29 -10.33
N SER A 66 23.14 -0.60 -9.86
CA SER A 66 24.56 -0.26 -9.70
C SER A 66 25.18 0.15 -11.05
N PRO A 67 26.06 1.16 -11.07
CA PRO A 67 26.60 1.72 -12.31
C PRO A 67 27.33 0.67 -13.16
N GLU A 68 27.95 -0.32 -12.52
CA GLU A 68 28.59 -1.46 -13.19
C GLU A 68 27.58 -2.37 -13.91
N ASN A 69 26.43 -2.66 -13.29
CA ASN A 69 25.40 -3.48 -13.92
C ASN A 69 24.72 -2.73 -15.08
N VAL A 70 24.49 -1.43 -14.92
CA VAL A 70 23.95 -0.58 -15.99
C VAL A 70 24.93 -0.52 -17.17
N ALA A 71 26.23 -0.39 -16.91
CA ALA A 71 27.27 -0.42 -17.95
C ALA A 71 27.30 -1.76 -18.69
N LYS A 72 27.28 -2.89 -17.97
CA LYS A 72 27.21 -4.23 -18.56
C LYS A 72 25.94 -4.44 -19.40
N TRP A 73 24.78 -3.99 -18.91
CA TRP A 73 23.53 -4.02 -19.68
C TRP A 73 23.58 -3.14 -20.93
N ALA A 74 24.26 -1.99 -20.87
CA ALA A 74 24.45 -1.11 -22.02
C ALA A 74 25.43 -1.68 -23.06
N GLU A 75 26.43 -2.46 -22.62
CA GLU A 75 27.36 -3.19 -23.49
C GLU A 75 26.68 -4.38 -24.17
N ILE A 76 25.90 -5.17 -23.42
CA ILE A 76 25.09 -6.27 -23.98
C ILE A 76 24.15 -5.74 -25.06
N ARG A 77 23.40 -4.66 -24.78
CA ARG A 77 22.51 -4.06 -25.79
C ARG A 77 23.24 -3.47 -26.98
N ARG A 78 24.46 -2.94 -26.81
CA ARG A 78 25.29 -2.47 -27.93
C ARG A 78 25.77 -3.64 -28.80
N ARG A 79 26.13 -4.76 -28.19
CA ARG A 79 26.49 -5.99 -28.91
C ARG A 79 25.29 -6.57 -29.65
N GLU A 80 24.15 -6.69 -29.00
CA GLU A 80 22.90 -7.17 -29.62
C GLU A 80 22.45 -6.27 -30.76
N ALA A 81 22.52 -4.94 -30.60
CA ALA A 81 22.24 -4.01 -31.69
C ALA A 81 23.20 -4.18 -32.87
N ALA A 82 24.49 -4.40 -32.60
CA ALA A 82 25.50 -4.63 -33.64
C ALA A 82 25.37 -6.00 -34.33
N GLU A 83 24.84 -7.02 -33.64
CA GLU A 83 24.58 -8.36 -34.20
C GLU A 83 23.25 -8.41 -35.00
N HIS A 84 22.32 -7.50 -34.71
CA HIS A 84 21.02 -7.39 -35.39
C HIS A 84 21.00 -6.38 -36.57
N HIS A 85 22.16 -5.80 -36.93
CA HIS A 85 22.37 -4.98 -38.13
C HIS A 85 23.22 -5.72 -39.16
#